data_AF-A0A0R3PMJ7-F1
#
_entry.id   AF-A0A0R3PMJ7-F1
#
_cell.length_a   1.000
_cell.length_b   1.000
_cell.length_c   1.000
_cell.angle_alpha   90.00
_cell.angle_beta   90.00
_cell.angle_gamma   90.00
#
_symmetry.space_group_name_H-M   'P 1'
#
loop_
_entity.id
_entity.type
_entity.pdbx_description
1 polymer ?
#
loop_
_entity_poly.entity_id
_entity_poly.type
_entity_poly.pdbx_seq_one_letter_code
_entity_poly.pdbx_strand_id
1 'polypeptide(L)'
;MTPLNDSDVPQRSRVSFLSTEMTEAKQIGVRGLSCYGFRMMDGSFLYGPVALFPKSVLSWRVHTPEDIMPRSLSLFAMLEPKIDILIIGAGDKKNIDKVRAQIAPFLREHSIGLEISDTEDAIATFNFLNSEGRYIAAGLYPPDDLIITDAEYGRAMNLLRAWDTVEEHPLFWGLDDSINQAEDLVKKIWSGGDFEKLRDKVNNI
;
A
#
# COMPACT_ATOMS: atom_id res chain seq x y z
N MET A 1 -36.56 -7.39 -20.47
CA MET A 1 -35.26 -6.89 -19.99
C MET A 1 -35.51 -6.18 -18.67
N THR A 2 -35.34 -6.91 -17.57
CA THR A 2 -35.34 -6.34 -16.21
C THR A 2 -33.97 -5.72 -15.96
N PRO A 3 -33.87 -4.51 -15.38
CA PRO A 3 -32.59 -3.87 -15.11
C PRO A 3 -31.81 -4.69 -14.07
N LEU A 4 -30.51 -4.78 -14.26
CA LEU A 4 -29.57 -5.49 -13.39
C LEU A 4 -29.65 -4.89 -11.98
N ASN A 5 -29.80 -5.76 -10.98
CA ASN A 5 -29.85 -5.42 -9.57
C ASN A 5 -28.42 -5.10 -9.08
N ASP A 6 -28.21 -3.96 -8.42
CA ASP A 6 -26.92 -3.48 -7.88
C ASP A 6 -26.29 -4.38 -6.79
N SER A 7 -26.86 -5.56 -6.53
CA SER A 7 -26.40 -6.50 -5.50
C SER A 7 -25.28 -7.44 -5.94
N ASP A 8 -24.99 -7.53 -7.24
CA ASP A 8 -24.06 -8.52 -7.80
C ASP A 8 -22.72 -7.90 -8.19
N VAL A 9 -22.24 -6.95 -7.38
CA VAL A 9 -20.88 -6.43 -7.55
C VAL A 9 -19.92 -7.38 -6.82
N PRO A 10 -19.08 -8.16 -7.53
CA PRO A 10 -18.08 -8.98 -6.86
C PRO A 10 -17.18 -8.07 -6.02
N GLN A 11 -16.80 -8.50 -4.82
CA GLN A 11 -16.05 -7.65 -3.87
C GLN A 11 -14.78 -7.01 -4.44
N ARG A 12 -14.24 -7.60 -5.52
CA ARG A 12 -13.11 -7.08 -6.30
C ARG A 12 -13.37 -5.68 -6.87
N SER A 13 -14.61 -5.35 -7.25
CA SER A 13 -14.93 -4.04 -7.82
C SER A 13 -14.99 -2.96 -6.74
N ARG A 14 -15.50 -3.26 -5.53
CA ARG A 14 -15.63 -2.26 -4.46
C ARG A 14 -14.28 -1.71 -4.02
N VAL A 15 -13.26 -2.56 -3.89
CA VAL A 15 -11.91 -2.13 -3.50
C VAL A 15 -11.22 -1.34 -4.63
N SER A 16 -11.42 -1.71 -5.90
CA SER A 16 -10.88 -0.93 -7.02
C SER A 16 -11.55 0.43 -7.16
N PHE A 17 -12.87 0.52 -6.97
CA PHE A 17 -13.60 1.79 -6.98
C PHE A 17 -13.13 2.69 -5.85
N LEU A 18 -13.04 2.18 -4.61
CA LEU A 18 -12.49 2.94 -3.48
C LEU A 18 -11.08 3.47 -3.77
N SER A 19 -10.19 2.64 -4.31
CA SER A 19 -8.83 3.09 -4.64
C SER A 19 -8.81 4.16 -5.75
N THR A 20 -9.73 4.09 -6.70
CA THR A 20 -9.85 5.08 -7.79
C THR A 20 -10.39 6.40 -7.25
N GLU A 21 -11.49 6.37 -6.49
CA GLU A 21 -12.11 7.54 -5.87
C GLU A 21 -11.14 8.28 -4.93
N MET A 22 -10.42 7.54 -4.08
CA MET A 22 -9.43 8.14 -3.18
C MET A 22 -8.26 8.77 -3.94
N THR A 23 -7.79 8.13 -5.02
CA THR A 23 -6.70 8.66 -5.84
C THR A 23 -7.12 9.93 -6.58
N GLU A 24 -8.34 9.96 -7.14
CA GLU A 24 -8.91 11.13 -7.80
C GLU A 24 -9.13 12.29 -6.81
N ALA A 25 -9.57 11.99 -5.59
CA ALA A 25 -9.73 12.97 -4.52
C ALA A 25 -8.41 13.40 -3.84
N LYS A 26 -7.26 12.85 -4.28
CA LYS A 26 -5.93 13.02 -3.65
C LYS A 26 -5.93 12.68 -2.16
N GLN A 27 -6.74 11.70 -1.79
CA GLN A 27 -6.79 11.17 -0.44
C GLN A 27 -5.74 10.08 -0.23
N ILE A 28 -5.18 10.04 0.97
CA ILE A 28 -4.24 9.00 1.37
C ILE A 28 -5.01 7.72 1.67
N GLY A 29 -4.55 6.60 1.12
CA GLY A 29 -5.09 5.28 1.42
C GLY A 29 -3.99 4.24 1.58
N VAL A 30 -4.26 3.22 2.39
CA VAL A 30 -3.35 2.09 2.59
C VAL A 30 -3.81 0.94 1.70
N ARG A 31 -2.90 0.43 0.87
CA ARG A 31 -3.14 -0.67 -0.06
C ARG A 31 -2.72 -2.02 0.52
N GLY A 32 -1.70 -2.06 1.36
CA GLY A 32 -1.18 -3.32 1.89
C GLY A 32 -0.44 -3.15 3.21
N LEU A 33 -0.37 -4.25 3.95
CA LEU A 33 0.24 -4.35 5.27
C LEU A 33 1.42 -5.33 5.24
N SER A 34 2.44 -5.04 6.03
CA SER A 34 3.59 -5.89 6.32
C SER A 34 3.98 -5.70 7.79
N CYS A 35 4.70 -6.65 8.37
CA CYS A 35 5.32 -6.47 9.69
C CYS A 35 6.34 -5.31 9.73
N TYR A 36 6.85 -4.88 8.57
CA TYR A 36 7.78 -3.75 8.49
C TYR A 36 7.09 -2.40 8.27
N GLY A 37 5.78 -2.38 7.95
CA GLY A 37 5.07 -1.14 7.66
C GLY A 37 3.98 -1.30 6.59
N PHE A 38 3.78 -0.24 5.80
CA PHE A 38 2.56 -0.04 5.03
C PHE A 38 2.85 0.34 3.58
N ARG A 39 2.13 -0.29 2.65
CA ARG A 39 2.11 0.11 1.24
C ARG A 39 0.94 1.05 1.00
N MET A 40 1.22 2.22 0.45
CA MET A 40 0.23 3.24 0.13
C MET A 40 -0.41 2.99 -1.24
N MET A 41 -1.54 3.64 -1.52
CA MET A 41 -2.23 3.52 -2.81
C MET A 41 -1.43 4.09 -3.99
N ASP A 42 -0.58 5.10 -3.75
CA ASP A 42 0.32 5.68 -4.76
C ASP A 42 1.54 4.80 -5.09
N GLY A 43 1.67 3.64 -4.42
CA GLY A 43 2.77 2.69 -4.60
C GLY A 43 3.96 2.90 -3.66
N SER A 44 4.00 4.00 -2.89
CA SER A 44 5.05 4.23 -1.89
C SER A 44 4.95 3.23 -0.73
N PHE A 45 6.09 2.94 -0.10
CA PHE A 45 6.17 2.08 1.08
C PHE A 45 6.73 2.86 2.26
N LEU A 46 6.03 2.80 3.38
CA LEU A 46 6.38 3.48 4.62
C LEU A 46 6.77 2.47 5.68
N TYR A 47 7.95 2.67 6.27
CA TYR A 47 8.49 1.78 7.28
C TYR A 47 8.07 2.19 8.69
N GLY A 48 7.70 1.20 9.49
CA GLY A 48 7.31 1.36 10.89
C GLY A 48 5.93 1.99 11.09
N PRO A 49 5.65 2.45 12.31
CA PRO A 49 4.36 3.05 12.65
C PRO A 49 4.13 4.39 11.96
N VAL A 50 2.88 4.63 11.57
CA VAL A 50 2.48 5.81 10.80
C VAL A 50 1.23 6.46 11.38
N ALA A 51 1.19 7.79 11.28
CA ALA A 51 0.02 8.60 11.55
C ALA A 51 -0.56 9.08 10.21
N LEU A 52 -1.77 8.66 9.90
CA LEU A 52 -2.48 8.93 8.67
C LEU A 52 -3.54 10.01 8.89
N PHE A 53 -3.56 10.94 7.95
CA PHE A 53 -4.58 11.96 7.78
C PHE A 53 -5.16 11.85 6.37
N PRO A 54 -6.33 12.46 6.11
CA PRO A 54 -6.97 12.37 4.81
C PRO A 54 -6.05 12.76 3.64
N LYS A 55 -5.11 13.69 3.85
CA LYS A 55 -4.23 14.24 2.81
C LYS A 55 -2.73 14.12 3.11
N SER A 56 -2.35 13.55 4.24
CA SER A 56 -0.94 13.48 4.64
C SER A 56 -0.65 12.27 5.49
N VAL A 57 0.60 11.82 5.46
CA VAL A 57 1.11 10.75 6.30
C VAL A 57 2.37 11.22 7.00
N LEU A 58 2.48 10.89 8.28
CA LEU A 58 3.64 11.20 9.11
C LEU A 58 4.17 9.92 9.74
N SER A 59 5.48 9.87 9.98
CA SER A 59 6.06 8.83 10.83
C SER A 59 5.58 9.03 12.27
N TRP A 60 5.08 7.96 12.88
CA TRP A 60 4.57 8.00 14.24
C TRP A 60 5.60 7.40 15.20
N ARG A 61 6.01 8.19 16.20
CA ARG A 61 7.08 7.83 17.12
C ARG A 61 6.59 6.91 18.23
N VAL A 62 6.36 5.65 17.87
CA VAL A 62 5.97 4.53 18.73
C VAL A 62 6.91 3.39 18.39
N HIS A 63 7.61 2.79 19.35
CA HIS A 63 8.51 1.67 19.06
C HIS A 63 7.87 0.33 19.37
N THR A 64 7.02 0.29 20.41
CA THR A 64 6.20 -0.87 20.73
C THR A 64 4.74 -0.45 21.01
N PRO A 65 3.78 -1.39 21.02
CA PRO A 65 2.38 -1.08 21.33
C PRO A 65 2.19 -0.41 22.70
N GLU A 66 3.10 -0.64 23.65
CA GLU A 66 3.14 0.04 24.95
C GLU A 66 3.40 1.53 24.87
N ASP A 67 4.10 1.98 23.83
CA ASP A 67 4.40 3.40 23.63
C ASP A 67 3.18 4.17 23.06
N ILE A 68 2.06 3.46 22.79
CA ILE A 68 0.79 4.07 22.42
C ILE A 68 0.12 4.61 23.69
N MET A 69 0.46 5.86 24.01
CA MET A 69 0.11 6.56 25.23
C MET A 69 -0.43 7.96 24.89
N PRO A 70 -1.08 8.67 25.82
CA PRO A 70 -1.55 10.04 25.59
C PRO A 70 -0.51 10.98 24.96
N ARG A 71 0.77 10.84 25.36
CA ARG A 71 1.87 11.64 24.81
C ARG A 71 2.11 11.38 23.32
N SER A 72 2.04 10.14 22.85
CA SER A 72 2.22 9.83 21.42
C SER A 72 0.99 10.21 20.59
N LEU A 73 -0.16 10.46 21.23
CA LEU A 73 -1.39 10.90 20.57
C LEU A 73 -1.56 12.42 20.50
N SER A 74 -0.66 13.21 21.10
CA SER A 74 -0.80 14.67 21.17
C SER A 74 -0.92 15.30 19.78
N LEU A 75 -0.27 14.73 18.77
CA LEU A 75 -0.33 15.23 17.40
C LEU A 75 -1.75 15.21 16.83
N PHE A 76 -2.58 14.23 17.22
CA PHE A 76 -3.97 14.12 16.75
C PHE A 76 -4.87 15.14 17.45
N ALA A 77 -4.59 15.43 18.72
CA ALA A 77 -5.37 16.39 19.50
C ALA A 77 -5.10 17.86 19.13
N MET A 78 -4.02 18.16 18.40
CA MET A 78 -3.59 19.52 18.06
C MET A 78 -4.06 20.00 16.68
N LEU A 79 -4.82 19.19 15.94
CA LEU A 79 -5.21 19.50 14.57
C LEU A 79 -6.46 20.36 14.48
N GLU A 80 -6.47 21.25 13.49
CA GLU A 80 -7.62 22.08 13.11
C GLU A 80 -7.95 21.84 11.63
N PRO A 81 -9.20 21.49 11.28
CA PRO A 81 -10.33 21.22 12.19
C PRO A 81 -10.09 19.98 13.05
N LYS A 82 -10.74 19.96 14.22
CA LYS A 82 -10.68 18.84 15.15
C LYS A 82 -11.17 17.53 14.50
N ILE A 83 -10.48 16.44 14.81
CA ILE A 83 -10.84 15.09 14.37
C ILE A 83 -12.06 14.58 15.14
N ASP A 84 -13.02 14.00 14.43
CA ASP A 84 -14.21 13.38 15.01
C ASP A 84 -13.91 11.98 15.56
N ILE A 85 -13.17 11.18 14.80
CA ILE A 85 -12.82 9.79 15.12
C ILE A 85 -11.34 9.53 14.85
N LEU A 86 -10.64 9.04 15.87
CA LEU A 86 -9.29 8.52 15.76
C LEU A 86 -9.34 6.99 15.73
N ILE A 87 -8.83 6.42 14.65
CA ILE A 87 -8.70 4.98 14.45
C ILE A 87 -7.30 4.55 14.90
N ILE A 88 -7.21 3.51 15.72
CA ILE A 88 -5.93 2.97 16.19
C ILE A 88 -5.80 1.51 15.76
N GLY A 89 -4.78 1.23 14.95
CA GLY A 89 -4.32 -0.12 14.65
C GLY A 89 -3.24 -0.52 15.64
N ALA A 90 -3.56 -1.40 16.58
CA ALA A 90 -2.67 -1.78 17.70
C ALA A 90 -1.66 -2.89 17.34
N GLY A 91 -1.43 -3.14 16.05
CA GLY A 91 -0.71 -4.32 15.57
C GLY A 91 -1.58 -5.56 15.77
N ASP A 92 -1.12 -6.43 16.67
CA ASP A 92 -1.79 -7.68 17.01
C ASP A 92 -3.00 -7.50 17.92
N LYS A 93 -3.96 -8.42 17.81
CA LYS A 93 -5.17 -8.45 18.65
C LYS A 93 -4.88 -8.46 20.16
N LYS A 94 -3.78 -9.09 20.58
CA LYS A 94 -3.33 -9.17 21.98
C LYS A 94 -3.09 -7.79 22.63
N ASN A 95 -2.78 -6.76 21.84
CA ASN A 95 -2.42 -5.44 22.32
C ASN A 95 -3.64 -4.51 22.54
N ILE A 96 -4.78 -4.82 21.91
CA ILE A 96 -5.94 -3.93 21.80
C ILE A 96 -6.43 -3.45 23.16
N ASP A 97 -6.70 -4.36 24.09
CA ASP A 97 -7.31 -4.00 25.38
C ASP A 97 -6.36 -3.14 26.24
N LYS A 98 -5.07 -3.47 26.22
CA LYS A 98 -4.02 -2.72 26.94
C LYS A 98 -3.85 -1.31 26.38
N VAL A 99 -3.83 -1.17 25.05
CA VAL A 99 -3.73 0.14 24.39
C VAL A 99 -4.99 0.96 24.65
N ARG A 100 -6.18 0.37 24.49
CA ARG A 100 -7.47 1.04 24.74
C ARG A 100 -7.53 1.64 26.13
N ALA A 101 -7.13 0.88 27.16
CA ALA A 101 -7.14 1.34 28.54
C ALA A 101 -6.25 2.58 28.76
N GLN A 102 -5.12 2.69 28.04
CA GLN A 102 -4.17 3.80 28.18
C GLN A 102 -4.66 5.09 27.52
N ILE A 103 -5.35 4.98 26.37
CA ILE A 103 -5.65 6.15 25.53
C ILE A 103 -7.10 6.62 25.59
N ALA A 104 -8.04 5.76 25.96
CA ALA A 104 -9.46 6.11 26.00
C ALA A 104 -9.77 7.32 26.92
N PRO A 105 -9.17 7.47 28.12
CA PRO A 105 -9.40 8.64 28.96
C PRO A 105 -8.97 9.95 28.29
N PHE A 106 -7.79 9.95 27.67
CA PHE A 106 -7.23 11.11 26.97
C PHE A 106 -8.12 11.54 25.80
N LEU A 107 -8.54 10.60 24.94
CA LEU A 107 -9.40 10.91 23.81
C LEU A 107 -10.78 11.40 24.24
N ARG A 108 -11.31 10.86 25.34
CA ARG A 108 -12.57 11.35 25.93
C ARG A 108 -12.44 12.80 26.42
N GLU A 109 -11.35 13.15 27.09
CA GLU A 109 -11.07 14.52 27.52
C GLU A 109 -11.00 15.49 26.33
N HIS A 110 -10.34 15.05 25.26
CA HIS A 110 -10.29 15.80 24.01
C HIS A 110 -11.58 15.70 23.18
N SER A 111 -12.63 15.00 23.63
CA SER A 111 -13.87 14.69 22.87
C SER A 111 -13.61 14.21 21.44
N ILE A 112 -12.69 13.27 21.29
CA ILE A 112 -12.37 12.55 20.05
C ILE A 112 -12.89 11.12 20.21
N GLY A 113 -13.66 10.63 19.24
CA GLY A 113 -14.10 9.24 19.21
C GLY A 113 -12.91 8.28 19.03
N LEU A 114 -12.93 7.14 19.73
CA LEU A 114 -11.90 6.11 19.61
C LEU A 114 -12.48 4.88 18.91
N GLU A 115 -11.86 4.49 17.80
CA GLU A 115 -12.02 3.17 17.21
C GLU A 115 -10.68 2.44 17.30
N ILE A 116 -10.66 1.23 17.86
CA ILE A 116 -9.42 0.46 18.03
C ILE A 116 -9.65 -1.00 17.72
N SER A 117 -8.78 -1.53 16.86
CA SER A 117 -8.76 -2.90 16.37
C SER A 117 -7.32 -3.33 16.07
N ASP A 118 -7.15 -4.55 15.57
CA ASP A 118 -5.89 -4.93 14.92
C ASP A 118 -5.68 -4.14 13.64
N THR A 119 -4.43 -4.08 13.22
CA THR A 119 -4.01 -3.14 12.16
C THR A 119 -4.64 -3.44 10.81
N GLU A 120 -4.96 -4.71 10.50
CA GLU A 120 -5.63 -5.06 9.26
C GLU A 120 -7.06 -4.50 9.20
N ASP A 121 -7.85 -4.74 10.24
CA ASP A 121 -9.21 -4.20 10.36
C ASP A 121 -9.21 -2.67 10.41
N ALA A 122 -8.25 -2.06 11.13
CA ALA A 122 -8.11 -0.61 11.23
C ALA A 122 -7.85 0.07 9.86
N ILE A 123 -7.05 -0.58 9.00
CA ILE A 123 -6.81 -0.09 7.63
C ILE A 123 -8.11 -0.06 6.82
N ALA A 124 -8.92 -1.11 6.93
CA ALA A 124 -10.18 -1.19 6.21
C ALA A 124 -11.14 -0.08 6.64
N THR A 125 -11.30 0.14 7.95
CA THR A 125 -12.13 1.25 8.47
C THR A 125 -11.59 2.60 8.02
N PHE A 126 -10.27 2.84 8.14
CA PHE A 126 -9.68 4.12 7.75
C PHE A 126 -9.95 4.43 6.27
N ASN A 127 -9.67 3.49 5.37
CA ASN A 127 -9.90 3.70 3.93
C ASN A 127 -11.36 4.00 3.63
N PHE A 128 -12.29 3.26 4.25
CA PHE A 128 -13.72 3.47 4.07
C PHE A 128 -14.15 4.87 4.56
N LEU A 129 -13.87 5.22 5.81
CA LEU A 129 -14.27 6.52 6.36
C LEU A 129 -13.55 7.70 5.70
N ASN A 130 -12.32 7.50 5.22
CA ASN A 130 -11.59 8.52 4.48
C ASN A 130 -12.25 8.77 3.11
N SER A 131 -12.67 7.70 2.40
CA SER A 131 -13.41 7.83 1.13
C SER A 131 -14.74 8.57 1.28
N GLU A 132 -15.40 8.47 2.44
CA GLU A 132 -16.61 9.28 2.77
C GLU A 132 -16.30 10.76 3.02
N GLY A 133 -15.03 11.16 3.10
CA GLY A 133 -14.61 12.55 3.33
C GLY A 133 -14.81 13.03 4.77
N ARG A 134 -14.86 12.12 5.75
CA ARG A 134 -15.00 12.48 7.17
C ARG A 134 -13.71 13.05 7.75
N TYR A 135 -13.82 13.85 8.82
CA TYR A 135 -12.68 14.34 9.59
C TYR A 135 -12.15 13.25 10.52
N ILE A 136 -11.39 12.32 9.94
CA ILE A 136 -10.80 11.19 10.66
C ILE A 136 -9.27 11.24 10.60
N ALA A 137 -8.64 10.50 11.51
CA ALA A 137 -7.22 10.18 11.43
C ALA A 137 -6.99 8.74 11.88
N ALA A 138 -5.84 8.17 11.54
CA ALA A 138 -5.42 6.87 12.04
C ALA A 138 -4.00 6.88 12.59
N GLY A 139 -3.77 6.16 13.69
CA GLY A 139 -2.45 5.76 14.15
C GLY A 139 -2.29 4.25 13.94
N LEU A 140 -1.40 3.84 13.04
CA LEU A 140 -1.21 2.43 12.70
C LEU A 140 0.17 1.94 13.15
N TYR A 141 0.17 0.89 13.97
CA TYR A 141 1.36 0.13 14.34
C TYR A 141 1.39 -1.18 13.52
N PRO A 142 2.46 -1.51 12.79
CA PRO A 142 2.52 -2.76 12.02
C PRO A 142 2.53 -3.96 12.98
N PRO A 143 1.86 -5.08 12.66
CA PRO A 143 1.85 -6.24 13.54
C PRO A 143 3.24 -6.87 13.67
N ASP A 144 3.53 -7.47 14.82
CA ASP A 144 4.82 -8.14 15.04
C ASP A 144 4.95 -9.40 14.18
N ASP A 145 3.82 -10.07 13.94
CA ASP A 145 3.70 -11.26 13.10
C ASP A 145 2.49 -11.14 12.15
N LEU A 146 2.67 -11.54 10.89
CA LEU A 146 1.60 -11.54 9.90
C LEU A 146 1.26 -12.99 9.56
N ILE A 147 0.24 -13.53 10.23
CA ILE A 147 -0.27 -14.87 9.95
C ILE A 147 -1.14 -14.80 8.70
N ILE A 148 -0.62 -15.33 7.58
CA ILE A 148 -1.39 -15.48 6.34
C ILE A 148 -2.12 -16.82 6.41
N THR A 149 -3.44 -16.79 6.42
CA THR A 149 -4.25 -18.02 6.35
C THR A 149 -4.13 -18.69 5.00
N ASP A 150 -4.37 -20.01 4.93
CA ASP A 150 -4.35 -20.74 3.65
C ASP A 150 -5.34 -20.17 2.62
N ALA A 151 -6.46 -19.60 3.08
CA ALA A 151 -7.42 -18.93 2.23
C ALA A 151 -6.86 -17.62 1.64
N GLU A 152 -6.16 -16.83 2.44
CA GLU A 152 -5.48 -15.61 1.98
C GLU A 152 -4.33 -15.93 1.04
N TYR A 153 -3.55 -16.96 1.36
CA TYR A 153 -2.50 -17.47 0.49
C TYR A 153 -3.08 -17.94 -0.84
N GLY A 154 -4.18 -18.71 -0.83
CA GLY A 154 -4.87 -19.13 -2.06
C GLY A 154 -5.40 -17.97 -2.88
N ARG A 155 -5.93 -16.91 -2.24
CA ARG A 155 -6.34 -15.67 -2.93
C ARG A 155 -5.14 -14.94 -3.53
N ALA A 156 -4.04 -14.80 -2.79
CA ALA A 156 -2.81 -14.19 -3.28
C ALA A 156 -2.19 -14.98 -4.45
N MET A 157 -2.20 -16.31 -4.34
CA MET A 157 -1.70 -17.20 -5.40
C MET A 157 -2.59 -17.16 -6.64
N ASN A 158 -3.90 -16.95 -6.50
CA ASN A 158 -4.78 -16.68 -7.64
C ASN A 158 -4.56 -15.30 -8.29
N LEU A 159 -3.96 -14.34 -7.58
CA LEU A 159 -3.57 -13.04 -8.12
C LEU A 159 -2.21 -13.07 -8.82
N LEU A 160 -1.31 -13.94 -8.36
CA LEU A 160 -0.13 -14.33 -9.11
C LEU A 160 -0.61 -15.11 -10.33
N ARG A 161 -0.75 -14.45 -11.48
CA ARG A 161 -0.91 -15.18 -12.76
C ARG A 161 0.14 -16.29 -12.78
N ALA A 162 -0.27 -17.51 -13.14
CA ALA A 162 0.69 -18.56 -13.45
C ALA A 162 1.73 -17.96 -14.40
N TRP A 163 3.02 -18.18 -14.15
CA TRP A 163 4.11 -17.50 -14.87
C TRP A 163 4.02 -17.73 -16.39
N ASP A 164 3.36 -18.83 -16.74
CA ASP A 164 2.95 -19.37 -18.02
C ASP A 164 1.74 -18.67 -18.67
N THR A 165 1.07 -17.72 -17.99
CA THR A 165 -0.07 -16.91 -18.49
C THR A 165 0.22 -15.41 -18.55
N VAL A 166 1.47 -15.01 -18.31
CA VAL A 166 1.94 -13.64 -18.51
C VAL A 166 2.64 -13.60 -19.86
N GLU A 167 2.14 -12.81 -20.81
CA GLU A 167 2.76 -12.68 -22.15
C GLU A 167 4.22 -12.21 -22.07
N GLU A 168 4.58 -11.46 -21.01
CA GLU A 168 5.95 -11.05 -20.71
C GLU A 168 6.29 -11.24 -19.23
N HIS A 169 7.50 -11.71 -18.97
CA HIS A 169 7.97 -12.05 -17.64
C HIS A 169 8.35 -10.79 -16.83
N PRO A 170 8.00 -10.68 -15.53
CA PRO A 170 8.30 -9.48 -14.71
C PRO A 170 9.80 -9.17 -14.56
N LEU A 171 10.67 -10.18 -14.65
CA LEU A 171 12.13 -10.02 -14.62
C LEU A 171 12.71 -9.49 -15.96
N PHE A 172 11.91 -9.50 -17.02
CA PHE A 172 12.29 -9.03 -18.35
C PHE A 172 11.63 -7.69 -18.72
N TRP A 173 10.91 -7.06 -17.78
CA TRP A 173 10.34 -5.73 -17.99
C TRP A 173 11.46 -4.72 -18.25
N GLY A 174 11.53 -4.20 -19.47
CA GLY A 174 12.54 -3.23 -19.91
C GLY A 174 13.80 -3.85 -20.53
N LEU A 175 13.91 -5.19 -20.57
CA LEU A 175 14.92 -5.88 -21.37
C LEU A 175 14.49 -6.05 -22.82
N ASP A 176 13.19 -6.08 -23.13
CA ASP A 176 12.72 -6.28 -24.51
C ASP A 176 13.11 -5.14 -25.46
N ASP A 177 13.06 -3.88 -24.99
CA ASP A 177 13.61 -2.73 -25.74
C ASP A 177 15.11 -2.89 -26.02
N SER A 178 15.86 -3.50 -25.09
CA SER A 178 17.31 -3.74 -25.22
C SER A 178 17.64 -4.97 -26.09
N ILE A 179 16.80 -6.01 -26.07
CA ILE A 179 16.95 -7.23 -26.86
C ILE A 179 16.59 -6.92 -28.32
N ASN A 180 15.49 -6.18 -28.54
CA ASN A 180 15.13 -5.70 -29.87
C ASN A 180 16.19 -4.73 -30.42
N GLN A 181 16.74 -3.81 -29.60
CA GLN A 181 17.90 -3.00 -30.01
C GLN A 181 19.13 -3.86 -30.34
N ALA A 182 19.42 -4.89 -29.54
CA ALA A 182 20.56 -5.77 -29.79
C ALA A 182 20.37 -6.57 -31.09
N GLU A 183 19.16 -7.07 -31.38
CA GLU A 183 18.85 -7.73 -32.64
C GLU A 183 18.92 -6.78 -33.85
N ASP A 184 18.43 -5.54 -33.71
CA ASP A 184 18.51 -4.53 -34.77
C ASP A 184 19.94 -4.08 -35.02
N LEU A 185 20.76 -3.96 -33.98
CA LEU A 185 22.19 -3.70 -34.09
C LEU A 185 22.91 -4.86 -34.78
N VAL A 186 22.61 -6.11 -34.40
CA VAL A 186 23.19 -7.32 -35.02
C VAL A 186 22.76 -7.44 -36.48
N LYS A 187 21.49 -7.18 -36.80
CA LYS A 187 21.01 -7.13 -38.19
C LYS A 187 21.69 -6.02 -38.97
N LYS A 188 21.87 -4.83 -38.40
CA LYS A 188 22.56 -3.70 -39.04
C LYS A 188 24.04 -3.99 -39.30
N ILE A 189 24.70 -4.68 -38.37
CA ILE A 189 26.09 -5.15 -38.50
C ILE A 189 26.19 -6.24 -39.58
N TRP A 190 25.21 -7.14 -39.68
CA TRP A 190 25.24 -8.26 -40.63
C TRP A 190 24.66 -7.94 -42.02
N SER A 191 23.86 -6.88 -42.17
CA SER A 191 23.26 -6.47 -43.45
C SER A 191 24.08 -5.40 -44.20
N GLY A 192 25.08 -4.81 -43.56
CA GLY A 192 26.01 -3.86 -44.18
C GLY A 192 27.35 -4.52 -44.50
N GLY A 193 27.56 -4.88 -45.77
CA GLY A 193 28.76 -5.54 -46.29
C GLY A 193 30.04 -4.70 -46.29
N ASP A 194 30.56 -4.33 -45.11
CA ASP A 194 31.85 -3.65 -44.96
C ASP A 194 32.83 -4.41 -44.03
N PHE A 195 32.64 -5.71 -43.80
CA PHE A 195 33.62 -6.55 -43.09
C PHE A 195 34.87 -6.87 -43.93
N GLU A 196 34.79 -6.85 -45.27
CA GLU A 196 35.97 -7.10 -46.11
C GLU A 196 36.96 -5.92 -46.08
N LYS A 197 36.49 -4.67 -46.02
CA LYS A 197 37.35 -3.47 -45.98
C LYS A 197 38.12 -3.30 -44.67
N LEU A 198 37.62 -3.87 -43.58
CA LEU A 198 38.30 -3.89 -42.28
C LEU A 198 39.39 -4.97 -42.21
N ARG A 199 39.25 -6.07 -42.96
CA ARG A 199 40.23 -7.16 -42.97
C ARG A 199 41.50 -6.80 -43.76
N ASP A 200 41.37 -6.03 -44.83
CA ASP A 200 42.52 -5.60 -45.64
C ASP A 200 43.36 -4.49 -44.98
N LYS A 201 42.79 -3.73 -44.03
CA LYS A 201 43.53 -2.70 -43.28
C LYS A 201 44.36 -3.24 -42.12
N VAL A 202 44.06 -4.43 -41.62
CA VAL A 202 44.78 -5.07 -40.49
C VAL A 202 45.97 -5.90 -40.98
N ASN A 203 45.99 -6.32 -42.25
CA ASN A 203 47.09 -7.09 -42.84
C ASN A 203 48.20 -6.24 -43.50
N ASN A 204 48.19 -4.92 -43.34
CA ASN A 204 49.20 -4.02 -43.92
C ASN A 204 49.77 -3.00 -42.91
N ILE A 205 49.87 -3.40 -41.64
CA ILE A 205 50.71 -2.77 -40.61
C ILE A 205 51.71 -3.81 -40.12
#